data_AF-A0A6B2KSJ0-F1
#
_entry.id   AF-A0A6B2KSJ0-F1
#
_cell.length_a   1.000
_cell.length_b   1.000
_cell.length_c   1.000
_cell.angle_alpha   90.00
_cell.angle_beta   90.00
_cell.angle_gamma   90.00
#
_symmetry.space_group_name_H-M   'P 1'
#
loop_
_entity.id
_entity.type
_entity.pdbx_description
1 polymer ?
#
loop_
_entity_poly.entity_id
_entity_poly.type
_entity_poly.pdbx_seq_one_letter_code
_entity_poly.pdbx_strand_id
1 'polypeptide(L)'
;MNDTELFARLADIVGPAQVLTDAADTAACLTDWRGRYHGACRALVRPGSTAEVSALLALCHAENIPVVPQGGNTSTCGAATPMADGRALLLSLARLARVREVDTANDTLTVEAGLTLAAVQQAAAEAGRLFPLSLASEGSCQIGGNLSTNAGGLAVLRYGTMRELTLGLEVVLADGRVMDLLCGLRKDTSGLDIKQLFIGAEGQLGVITAATLRLFPRPSARATAWLGVADSQQAIGYLSLLKARFGDRLTAFELIEEGCQRLLEKHGHTLPFIAPWALLIELSDSGDEALLTDAFVDWLTEQDMVDGVIAQSEAERLALWRLREDISEVQRLEGASIKHDIGVPASLIPAFITACGAELAATFPGCRVACFGHAGDGNLHYNVSHTRPDNAALFDDEAAVNEIVYRHVAACHGSIAAEHGVGQLKGQWLARYKDPVALETMRALKRTLDPKGLMNPGKWLTPL
;
A
#
# COMPACT_ATOMS: atom_id res chain seq x y z
N MET A 1 -22.40 -5.89 28.48
CA MET A 1 -23.62 -5.36 27.83
C MET A 1 -24.16 -6.34 26.80
N ASN A 2 -25.48 -6.60 26.77
CA ASN A 2 -26.10 -7.40 25.71
C ASN A 2 -26.19 -6.61 24.38
N ASP A 3 -26.50 -7.27 23.27
CA ASP A 3 -26.54 -6.64 21.93
C ASP A 3 -27.64 -5.56 21.82
N THR A 4 -28.83 -5.81 22.36
CA THR A 4 -29.96 -4.88 22.28
C THR A 4 -29.65 -3.53 22.92
N GLU A 5 -29.08 -3.54 24.13
CA GLU A 5 -28.68 -2.33 24.84
C GLU A 5 -27.53 -1.62 24.12
N LEU A 6 -26.55 -2.38 23.61
CA LEU A 6 -25.44 -1.81 22.85
C LEU A 6 -25.93 -1.09 21.61
N PHE A 7 -26.79 -1.71 20.82
CA PHE A 7 -27.27 -1.14 19.56
C PHE A 7 -28.12 0.11 19.79
N ALA A 8 -28.91 0.16 20.87
CA ALA A 8 -29.63 1.36 21.26
C ALA A 8 -28.65 2.52 21.57
N ARG A 9 -27.62 2.27 22.39
CA ARG A 9 -26.62 3.29 22.73
C ARG A 9 -25.79 3.74 21.51
N LEU A 10 -25.50 2.84 20.57
CA LEU A 10 -24.84 3.18 19.31
C LEU A 10 -25.75 4.03 18.43
N ALA A 11 -27.05 3.69 18.34
CA ALA A 11 -28.03 4.44 17.58
C ALA A 11 -28.23 5.86 18.12
N ASP A 12 -28.12 6.07 19.44
CA ASP A 12 -28.15 7.42 20.03
C ASP A 12 -26.95 8.29 19.60
N ILE A 13 -25.82 7.66 19.22
CA ILE A 13 -24.62 8.36 18.78
C ILE A 13 -24.67 8.66 17.27
N VAL A 14 -24.87 7.62 16.44
CA VAL A 14 -24.72 7.71 14.97
C VAL A 14 -26.04 7.75 14.21
N GLY A 15 -27.17 7.58 14.91
CA GLY A 15 -28.49 7.35 14.34
C GLY A 15 -28.75 5.87 14.04
N PRO A 16 -30.00 5.38 14.18
CA PRO A 16 -30.35 3.96 14.04
C PRO A 16 -30.04 3.40 12.65
N ALA A 17 -30.18 4.21 11.60
CA ALA A 17 -29.87 3.80 10.22
C ALA A 17 -28.37 3.53 9.97
N GLN A 18 -27.50 3.87 10.93
CA GLN A 18 -26.04 3.73 10.82
C GLN A 18 -25.49 2.61 11.72
N VAL A 19 -26.37 1.79 12.31
CA VAL A 19 -26.04 0.58 13.04
C VAL A 19 -26.60 -0.61 12.27
N LEU A 20 -25.74 -1.26 11.49
CA LEU A 20 -26.11 -2.35 10.58
C LEU A 20 -25.79 -3.69 11.23
N THR A 21 -26.80 -4.56 11.30
CA THR A 21 -26.71 -5.89 11.95
C THR A 21 -27.19 -7.02 11.04
N ASP A 22 -27.90 -6.68 9.97
CA ASP A 22 -28.37 -7.66 9.01
C ASP A 22 -27.19 -8.29 8.23
N ALA A 23 -27.28 -9.60 8.01
CA ALA A 23 -26.24 -10.36 7.31
C ALA A 23 -25.98 -9.83 5.90
N ALA A 24 -27.04 -9.35 5.22
CA ALA A 24 -26.94 -8.78 3.87
C ALA A 24 -26.09 -7.49 3.84
N ASP A 25 -26.17 -6.67 4.89
CA ASP A 25 -25.45 -5.39 4.97
C ASP A 25 -23.98 -5.57 5.38
N THR A 26 -23.69 -6.63 6.12
CA THR A 26 -22.36 -6.86 6.72
C THR A 26 -21.48 -7.81 5.90
N ALA A 27 -22.06 -8.70 5.10
CA ALA A 27 -21.33 -9.79 4.43
C ALA A 27 -20.08 -9.35 3.65
N ALA A 28 -20.17 -8.27 2.87
CA ALA A 28 -19.06 -7.76 2.08
C ALA A 28 -17.90 -7.19 2.92
N CYS A 29 -18.19 -6.75 4.15
CA CYS A 29 -17.22 -6.16 5.06
C CYS A 29 -16.52 -7.20 5.96
N LEU A 30 -17.05 -8.43 6.00
CA LEU A 30 -16.54 -9.53 6.84
C LEU A 30 -15.48 -10.38 6.14
N THR A 31 -15.30 -10.23 4.83
CA THR A 31 -14.31 -10.95 4.03
C THR A 31 -13.22 -9.99 3.56
N ASP A 32 -11.96 -10.39 3.62
CA ASP A 32 -10.86 -9.57 3.09
C ASP A 32 -10.84 -9.57 1.55
N TRP A 33 -10.10 -8.63 0.96
CA TRP A 33 -9.99 -8.46 -0.49
C TRP A 33 -9.54 -9.74 -1.23
N ARG A 34 -8.71 -10.57 -0.59
CA ARG A 34 -8.19 -11.81 -1.21
C ARG A 34 -9.06 -13.04 -0.95
N GLY A 35 -10.11 -12.93 -0.15
CA GLY A 35 -10.92 -14.09 0.29
C GLY A 35 -10.17 -15.10 1.16
N ARG A 36 -9.05 -14.70 1.78
CA ARG A 36 -8.25 -15.52 2.70
C ARG A 36 -8.82 -15.53 4.12
N TYR A 37 -9.42 -14.43 4.56
CA TYR A 37 -9.94 -14.25 5.90
C TYR A 37 -11.41 -13.91 5.86
N HIS A 38 -12.18 -14.62 6.68
CA HIS A 38 -13.59 -14.33 6.93
C HIS A 38 -13.81 -14.23 8.44
N GLY A 39 -14.39 -13.12 8.87
CA GLY A 39 -14.65 -12.80 10.27
C GLY A 39 -16.13 -12.69 10.60
N ALA A 40 -16.40 -12.24 11.82
CA ALA A 40 -17.74 -11.85 12.26
C ALA A 40 -17.65 -10.56 13.08
N CYS A 41 -18.75 -9.82 13.19
CA CYS A 41 -18.85 -8.64 14.05
C CYS A 41 -20.22 -8.58 14.73
N ARG A 42 -20.30 -7.86 15.86
CA ARG A 42 -21.59 -7.59 16.53
C ARG A 42 -22.48 -6.67 15.70
N ALA A 43 -21.88 -5.66 15.10
CA ALA A 43 -22.52 -4.72 14.18
C ALA A 43 -21.46 -3.98 13.35
N LEU A 44 -21.89 -3.50 12.19
CA LEU A 44 -21.18 -2.49 11.40
C LEU A 44 -21.75 -1.12 11.74
N VAL A 45 -20.90 -0.18 12.16
CA VAL A 45 -21.29 1.17 12.56
C VAL A 45 -20.63 2.22 11.66
N ARG A 46 -21.40 3.22 11.23
CA ARG A 46 -20.98 4.21 10.23
C ARG A 46 -21.07 5.65 10.77
N PRO A 47 -20.14 6.13 11.61
CA PRO A 47 -20.13 7.51 12.09
C PRO A 47 -19.90 8.53 10.97
N GLY A 48 -20.51 9.69 11.09
CA GLY A 48 -20.44 10.81 10.15
C GLY A 48 -19.66 12.02 10.66
N SER A 49 -19.06 11.95 11.85
CA SER A 49 -18.19 12.99 12.39
C SER A 49 -17.14 12.44 13.37
N THR A 50 -16.07 13.20 13.61
CA THR A 50 -15.05 12.88 14.61
C THR A 50 -15.64 12.78 16.02
N ALA A 51 -16.64 13.61 16.34
CA ALA A 51 -17.35 13.55 17.61
C ALA A 51 -18.12 12.23 17.79
N GLU A 52 -18.76 11.72 16.73
CA GLU A 52 -19.41 10.40 16.74
C GLU A 52 -18.39 9.26 16.93
N VAL A 53 -17.24 9.32 16.25
CA VAL A 53 -16.15 8.34 16.45
C VAL A 53 -15.65 8.37 17.89
N SER A 54 -15.43 9.57 18.45
CA SER A 54 -15.02 9.79 19.84
C SER A 54 -16.00 9.17 20.84
N ALA A 55 -17.29 9.48 20.72
CA ALA A 55 -18.32 8.94 21.59
C ALA A 55 -18.43 7.41 21.48
N LEU A 56 -18.32 6.87 20.26
CA LEU A 56 -18.36 5.42 20.03
C LEU A 56 -17.16 4.72 20.67
N LEU A 57 -15.93 5.22 20.48
CA LEU A 57 -14.75 4.60 21.10
C LEU A 57 -14.78 4.71 22.62
N ALA A 58 -15.26 5.84 23.18
CA ALA A 58 -15.46 5.97 24.63
C ALA A 58 -16.46 4.92 25.18
N LEU A 59 -17.57 4.70 24.48
CA LEU A 59 -18.54 3.65 24.81
C LEU A 59 -17.89 2.26 24.75
N CYS A 60 -17.20 1.95 23.66
CA CYS A 60 -16.52 0.66 23.49
C CYS A 60 -15.47 0.43 24.56
N HIS A 61 -14.71 1.47 24.92
CA HIS A 61 -13.74 1.43 25.99
C HIS A 61 -14.37 1.12 27.34
N ALA A 62 -15.48 1.79 27.69
CA ALA A 62 -16.18 1.56 28.95
C ALA A 62 -16.71 0.12 29.06
N GLU A 63 -17.23 -0.41 27.95
CA GLU A 63 -17.88 -1.73 27.90
C GLU A 63 -16.95 -2.89 27.51
N ASN A 64 -15.66 -2.62 27.28
CA ASN A 64 -14.64 -3.58 26.82
C ASN A 64 -15.01 -4.26 25.50
N ILE A 65 -15.51 -3.49 24.54
CA ILE A 65 -15.89 -3.95 23.21
C ILE A 65 -14.74 -3.66 22.24
N PRO A 66 -14.18 -4.68 21.57
CA PRO A 66 -13.16 -4.45 20.56
C PRO A 66 -13.72 -3.72 19.33
N VAL A 67 -12.88 -2.95 18.65
CA VAL A 67 -13.25 -2.18 17.46
C VAL A 67 -12.26 -2.46 16.34
N VAL A 68 -12.76 -2.74 15.15
CA VAL A 68 -11.97 -2.90 13.92
C VAL A 68 -12.27 -1.73 12.99
N PRO A 69 -11.35 -0.77 12.81
CA PRO A 69 -11.52 0.30 11.84
C PRO A 69 -11.43 -0.26 10.42
N GLN A 70 -12.37 0.13 9.55
CA GLN A 70 -12.40 -0.31 8.16
C GLN A 70 -12.62 0.89 7.23
N GLY A 71 -11.66 1.07 6.31
CA GLY A 71 -11.79 2.00 5.19
C GLY A 71 -12.47 1.32 3.99
N GLY A 72 -11.84 1.39 2.81
CA GLY A 72 -12.34 0.75 1.58
C GLY A 72 -12.28 -0.78 1.51
N ASN A 73 -11.83 -1.47 2.57
CA ASN A 73 -11.63 -2.93 2.63
C ASN A 73 -10.77 -3.52 1.48
N THR A 74 -9.72 -2.81 1.05
CA THR A 74 -8.82 -3.23 -0.05
C THR A 74 -7.49 -3.83 0.41
N SER A 75 -7.34 -4.09 1.72
CA SER A 75 -6.11 -4.67 2.30
C SER A 75 -5.89 -6.12 1.85
N THR A 76 -4.64 -6.49 1.59
CA THR A 76 -4.22 -7.82 1.11
C THR A 76 -3.59 -8.70 2.20
N CYS A 77 -3.62 -8.25 3.46
CA CYS A 77 -3.03 -8.91 4.62
C CYS A 77 -4.03 -9.19 5.77
N GLY A 78 -5.33 -8.95 5.53
CA GLY A 78 -6.40 -9.17 6.52
C GLY A 78 -6.43 -8.13 7.65
N ALA A 79 -5.78 -6.97 7.47
CA ALA A 79 -5.71 -5.93 8.50
C ALA A 79 -7.07 -5.30 8.84
N ALA A 80 -7.97 -5.21 7.85
CA ALA A 80 -9.29 -4.60 8.00
C ALA A 80 -10.43 -5.60 8.28
N THR A 81 -10.09 -6.89 8.40
CA THR A 81 -11.07 -7.98 8.58
C THR A 81 -11.18 -8.33 10.06
N PRO A 82 -12.39 -8.38 10.65
CA PRO A 82 -12.55 -8.76 12.04
C PRO A 82 -12.20 -10.24 12.28
N MET A 83 -12.00 -10.61 13.54
CA MET A 83 -11.79 -12.01 13.91
C MET A 83 -13.09 -12.81 13.82
N ALA A 84 -13.00 -14.13 13.71
CA ALA A 84 -14.16 -15.03 13.61
C ALA A 84 -14.97 -15.15 14.93
N ASP A 85 -14.44 -14.65 16.06
CA ASP A 85 -15.11 -14.72 17.36
C ASP A 85 -16.33 -13.78 17.49
N GLY A 86 -16.54 -12.88 16.52
CA GLY A 86 -17.72 -12.03 16.44
C GLY A 86 -17.81 -10.94 17.50
N ARG A 87 -16.80 -10.74 18.35
CA ARG A 87 -16.89 -9.84 19.51
C ARG A 87 -16.74 -8.36 19.17
N ALA A 88 -16.10 -8.07 18.04
CA ALA A 88 -15.75 -6.70 17.66
C ALA A 88 -16.94 -5.96 17.02
N LEU A 89 -16.95 -4.63 17.17
CA LEU A 89 -17.68 -3.73 16.28
C LEU A 89 -16.80 -3.41 15.08
N LEU A 90 -17.40 -3.42 13.89
CA LEU A 90 -16.74 -2.95 12.67
C LEU A 90 -17.07 -1.47 12.49
N LEU A 91 -16.07 -0.61 12.38
CA LEU A 91 -16.22 0.83 12.30
C LEU A 91 -15.87 1.31 10.89
N SER A 92 -16.87 1.63 10.07
CA SER A 92 -16.65 2.15 8.73
C SER A 92 -16.53 3.67 8.73
N LEU A 93 -15.48 4.16 8.07
CA LEU A 93 -15.22 5.60 7.95
C LEU A 93 -15.88 6.24 6.74
N ALA A 94 -16.64 5.49 5.94
CA ALA A 94 -17.12 5.93 4.62
C ALA A 94 -18.02 7.17 4.62
N ARG A 95 -18.60 7.57 5.76
CA ARG A 95 -19.39 8.81 5.89
C ARG A 95 -18.54 10.05 6.22
N LEU A 96 -17.29 9.86 6.65
CA LEU A 96 -16.29 10.92 6.83
C LEU A 96 -15.66 11.24 5.46
N ALA A 97 -16.46 11.80 4.56
CA ALA A 97 -16.11 11.92 3.14
C ALA A 97 -16.16 13.38 2.64
N ARG A 98 -15.61 14.32 3.40
CA ARG A 98 -15.49 15.73 3.00
C ARG A 98 -14.05 16.16 2.73
N VAL A 99 -13.88 17.00 1.71
CA VAL A 99 -12.73 17.91 1.61
C VAL A 99 -13.02 19.07 2.57
N ARG A 100 -12.14 19.28 3.56
CA ARG A 100 -12.29 20.36 4.54
C ARG A 100 -11.69 21.67 4.02
N GLU A 101 -10.53 21.60 3.37
CA GLU A 101 -9.81 22.78 2.91
C GLU A 101 -8.83 22.43 1.77
N VAL A 102 -8.68 23.36 0.81
CA VAL A 102 -7.61 23.34 -0.20
C VAL A 102 -6.86 24.67 -0.14
N ASP A 103 -5.58 24.63 0.20
CA ASP A 103 -4.71 25.79 0.21
C ASP A 103 -3.63 25.63 -0.86
N THR A 104 -3.80 26.34 -1.97
CA THR A 104 -2.89 26.27 -3.13
C THR A 104 -1.65 27.14 -2.96
N ALA A 105 -1.62 28.05 -1.99
CA ALA A 105 -0.43 28.84 -1.66
C ALA A 105 0.53 28.04 -0.77
N ASN A 106 -0.03 27.22 0.13
CA ASN A 106 0.74 26.33 0.99
C ASN A 106 0.96 24.92 0.39
N ASP A 107 0.28 24.61 -0.70
CA ASP A 107 0.23 23.30 -1.35
C ASP A 107 -0.21 22.21 -0.37
N THR A 108 -1.40 22.40 0.21
CA THR A 108 -1.99 21.47 1.19
C THR A 108 -3.46 21.21 0.93
N LEU A 109 -3.89 20.00 1.29
CA LEU A 109 -5.25 19.51 1.16
C LEU A 109 -5.67 18.82 2.47
N THR A 110 -6.64 19.39 3.18
CA THR A 110 -7.19 18.76 4.40
C THR A 110 -8.47 18.01 4.06
N VAL A 111 -8.50 16.70 4.34
CA VAL A 111 -9.58 15.78 3.97
C VAL A 111 -9.95 14.87 5.12
N GLU A 112 -11.19 14.40 5.11
CA GLU A 112 -11.65 13.36 6.02
C GLU A 112 -11.20 11.95 5.58
N ALA A 113 -11.02 11.06 6.56
CA ALA A 113 -10.39 9.76 6.36
C ALA A 113 -11.18 8.78 5.46
N GLY A 114 -12.48 9.00 5.28
CA GLY A 114 -13.34 8.20 4.43
C GLY A 114 -13.38 8.64 2.96
N LEU A 115 -12.69 9.72 2.58
CA LEU A 115 -12.57 10.09 1.17
C LEU A 115 -11.80 9.01 0.41
N THR A 116 -12.26 8.66 -0.79
CA THR A 116 -11.49 7.78 -1.67
C THR A 116 -10.25 8.50 -2.20
N LEU A 117 -9.20 7.74 -2.51
CA LEU A 117 -7.98 8.31 -3.10
C LEU A 117 -8.30 9.04 -4.42
N ALA A 118 -9.12 8.45 -5.28
CA ALA A 118 -9.58 9.08 -6.52
C ALA A 118 -10.28 10.43 -6.28
N ALA A 119 -11.10 10.55 -5.23
CA ALA A 119 -11.75 11.81 -4.89
C ALA A 119 -10.75 12.88 -4.40
N VAL A 120 -9.71 12.47 -3.67
CA VAL A 120 -8.61 13.37 -3.25
C VAL A 120 -7.81 13.86 -4.46
N GLN A 121 -7.44 12.95 -5.37
CA GLN A 121 -6.74 13.29 -6.61
C GLN A 121 -7.57 14.26 -7.46
N GLN A 122 -8.88 14.02 -7.58
CA GLN A 122 -9.81 14.89 -8.30
C GLN A 122 -9.89 16.29 -7.68
N ALA A 123 -10.05 16.39 -6.34
CA ALA A 123 -10.06 17.68 -5.65
C ALA A 123 -8.74 18.46 -5.82
N ALA A 124 -7.60 17.77 -5.80
CA ALA A 124 -6.31 18.36 -6.11
C ALA A 124 -6.23 18.86 -7.56
N ALA A 125 -6.69 18.05 -8.52
CA ALA A 125 -6.68 18.38 -9.94
C ALA A 125 -7.53 19.61 -10.28
N GLU A 126 -8.72 19.72 -9.67
CA GLU A 126 -9.61 20.88 -9.78
C GLU A 126 -8.96 22.17 -9.27
N ALA A 127 -8.10 22.06 -8.26
CA ALA A 127 -7.29 23.16 -7.74
C ALA A 127 -5.99 23.42 -8.53
N GLY A 128 -5.79 22.74 -9.66
CA GLY A 128 -4.58 22.87 -10.47
C GLY A 128 -3.33 22.31 -9.78
N ARG A 129 -3.50 21.26 -8.97
CA ARG A 129 -2.45 20.58 -8.20
C ARG A 129 -2.47 19.07 -8.44
N LEU A 130 -1.43 18.41 -7.93
CA LEU A 130 -1.24 16.97 -7.93
C LEU A 130 -1.23 16.46 -6.49
N PHE A 131 -2.07 15.47 -6.20
CA PHE A 131 -1.81 14.55 -5.10
C PHE A 131 -1.19 13.28 -5.70
N PRO A 132 0.08 12.94 -5.39
CA PRO A 132 0.86 12.05 -6.25
C PRO A 132 0.71 10.56 -5.94
N LEU A 133 0.10 10.19 -4.81
CA LEU A 133 -0.16 8.77 -4.54
C LEU A 133 -1.13 8.24 -5.59
N SER A 134 -0.75 7.16 -6.27
CA SER A 134 -1.63 6.40 -7.17
C SER A 134 -1.33 4.91 -7.02
N LEU A 135 -2.41 4.12 -7.00
CA LEU A 135 -2.38 2.68 -6.78
C LEU A 135 -3.66 2.05 -7.34
N ALA A 136 -3.61 0.77 -7.68
CA ALA A 136 -4.70 0.08 -8.41
C ALA A 136 -6.07 0.11 -7.73
N SER A 137 -6.13 0.31 -6.41
CA SER A 137 -7.38 0.38 -5.65
C SER A 137 -7.90 1.80 -5.41
N GLU A 138 -7.40 2.82 -6.11
CA GLU A 138 -7.68 4.24 -5.84
C GLU A 138 -9.17 4.63 -5.88
N GLY A 139 -9.97 3.92 -6.67
CA GLY A 139 -11.43 4.10 -6.72
C GLY A 139 -12.19 3.60 -5.49
N SER A 140 -11.55 2.81 -4.62
CA SER A 140 -12.19 2.20 -3.44
C SER A 140 -11.42 2.41 -2.14
N CYS A 141 -10.08 2.43 -2.18
CA CYS A 141 -9.27 2.70 -0.99
C CYS A 141 -9.55 4.11 -0.49
N GLN A 142 -9.54 4.24 0.84
CA GLN A 142 -9.83 5.50 1.52
C GLN A 142 -8.57 6.02 2.20
N ILE A 143 -8.46 7.35 2.34
CA ILE A 143 -7.28 8.03 2.89
C ILE A 143 -6.88 7.50 4.27
N GLY A 144 -7.85 7.24 5.16
CA GLY A 144 -7.59 6.64 6.46
C GLY A 144 -6.92 5.27 6.36
N GLY A 145 -7.31 4.47 5.37
CA GLY A 145 -6.69 3.17 5.06
C GLY A 145 -5.29 3.34 4.47
N ASN A 146 -5.11 4.27 3.53
CA ASN A 146 -3.79 4.56 2.93
C ASN A 146 -2.79 5.01 4.01
N LEU A 147 -3.22 5.89 4.92
CA LEU A 147 -2.41 6.31 6.09
C LEU A 147 -2.13 5.15 7.03
N SER A 148 -3.17 4.40 7.41
CA SER A 148 -3.05 3.31 8.38
C SER A 148 -2.15 2.18 7.88
N THR A 149 -2.02 2.00 6.57
CA THR A 149 -1.13 1.00 5.95
C THR A 149 0.22 1.59 5.52
N ASN A 150 0.41 2.91 5.62
CA ASN A 150 1.50 3.63 4.99
C ASN A 150 1.66 3.28 3.50
N ALA A 151 0.56 3.36 2.75
CA ALA A 151 0.53 2.96 1.36
C ALA A 151 1.64 3.63 0.54
N GLY A 152 2.31 2.81 -0.26
CA GLY A 152 3.11 3.21 -1.40
C GLY A 152 2.29 3.22 -2.68
N GLY A 153 2.98 3.26 -3.82
CA GLY A 153 2.39 3.35 -5.14
C GLY A 153 3.44 3.66 -6.21
N LEU A 154 2.97 3.90 -7.42
CA LEU A 154 3.82 3.96 -8.62
C LEU A 154 4.93 5.03 -8.59
N ALA A 155 4.77 6.08 -7.78
CA ALA A 155 5.63 7.25 -7.79
C ALA A 155 6.33 7.52 -6.43
N VAL A 156 6.46 6.50 -5.58
CA VAL A 156 7.16 6.61 -4.28
C VAL A 156 8.59 7.07 -4.46
N LEU A 157 9.26 6.62 -5.53
CA LEU A 157 10.60 7.08 -5.93
C LEU A 157 10.77 8.60 -5.90
N ARG A 158 9.73 9.34 -6.33
CA ARG A 158 9.75 10.81 -6.38
C ARG A 158 9.12 11.47 -5.16
N TYR A 159 7.95 11.00 -4.77
CA TYR A 159 7.08 11.73 -3.85
C TYR A 159 7.03 11.13 -2.44
N GLY A 160 7.56 9.92 -2.28
CA GLY A 160 7.49 9.17 -1.05
C GLY A 160 6.15 8.48 -0.82
N THR A 161 6.08 7.78 0.31
CA THR A 161 4.90 7.06 0.81
C THR A 161 3.88 8.01 1.44
N MET A 162 2.72 7.49 1.84
CA MET A 162 1.74 8.28 2.61
C MET A 162 2.33 9.00 3.82
N ARG A 163 3.35 8.41 4.47
CA ARG A 163 4.10 9.04 5.56
C ARG A 163 4.71 10.38 5.17
N GLU A 164 5.33 10.44 4.01
CA GLU A 164 6.02 11.63 3.49
C GLU A 164 5.03 12.65 2.92
N LEU A 165 3.87 12.18 2.46
CA LEU A 165 2.78 13.01 1.96
C LEU A 165 1.91 13.64 3.07
N THR A 166 2.12 13.28 4.34
CA THR A 166 1.27 13.71 5.46
C THR A 166 1.91 14.81 6.30
N LEU A 167 1.21 15.93 6.46
CA LEU A 167 1.63 17.05 7.30
C LEU A 167 0.99 17.02 8.69
N GLY A 168 -0.28 16.61 8.78
CA GLY A 168 -1.03 16.55 10.04
C GLY A 168 -2.11 15.48 10.03
N LEU A 169 -2.52 15.03 11.22
CA LEU A 169 -3.56 14.02 11.42
C LEU A 169 -4.54 14.40 12.53
N GLU A 170 -5.80 14.06 12.37
CA GLU A 170 -6.80 14.01 13.44
C GLU A 170 -7.05 12.55 13.79
N VAL A 171 -6.85 12.17 15.06
CA VAL A 171 -6.93 10.78 15.52
C VAL A 171 -7.79 10.67 16.77
N VAL A 172 -8.67 9.69 16.81
CA VAL A 172 -9.41 9.32 18.02
C VAL A 172 -8.76 8.09 18.66
N LEU A 173 -8.36 8.22 19.93
CA LEU A 173 -7.73 7.14 20.69
C LEU A 173 -8.75 6.11 21.18
N ALA A 174 -8.26 4.97 21.67
CA ALA A 174 -9.08 3.87 22.15
C ALA A 174 -10.08 4.25 23.25
N ASP A 175 -9.79 5.28 24.05
CA ASP A 175 -10.64 5.80 25.12
C ASP A 175 -11.57 6.94 24.69
N GLY A 176 -11.58 7.26 23.39
CA GLY A 176 -12.40 8.32 22.79
C GLY A 176 -11.76 9.71 22.81
N ARG A 177 -10.59 9.93 23.42
CA ARG A 177 -9.93 11.25 23.33
C ARG A 177 -9.55 11.57 21.89
N VAL A 178 -9.82 12.80 21.47
CA VAL A 178 -9.41 13.32 20.16
C VAL A 178 -8.05 13.98 20.28
N MET A 179 -7.13 13.56 19.42
CA MET A 179 -5.82 14.16 19.22
C MET A 179 -5.85 14.90 17.89
N ASP A 180 -5.86 16.24 17.97
CA ASP A 180 -5.83 17.10 16.80
C ASP A 180 -4.40 17.57 16.53
N LEU A 181 -3.83 17.04 15.45
CA LEU A 181 -2.52 17.40 14.91
C LEU A 181 -2.68 17.90 13.46
N LEU A 182 -3.87 18.34 13.05
CA LEU A 182 -4.08 18.90 11.71
C LEU A 182 -3.28 20.18 11.57
N CYS A 183 -2.43 20.22 10.55
CA CYS A 183 -1.49 21.31 10.36
C CYS A 183 -0.98 21.31 8.92
N GLY A 184 -0.92 22.49 8.31
CA GLY A 184 -0.31 22.71 6.99
C GLY A 184 1.19 23.05 7.04
N LEU A 185 1.82 23.07 8.23
CA LEU A 185 3.21 23.52 8.35
C LEU A 185 4.20 22.52 7.75
N ARG A 186 5.22 23.04 7.06
CA ARG A 186 6.35 22.25 6.52
C ARG A 186 7.40 21.92 7.57
N LYS A 187 7.50 22.75 8.60
CA LYS A 187 8.49 22.64 9.68
C LYS A 187 7.80 22.90 11.00
N ASP A 188 7.82 21.90 11.85
CA ASP A 188 7.37 22.00 13.23
C ASP A 188 8.27 21.09 14.08
N THR A 189 8.95 21.69 15.05
CA THR A 189 9.84 20.99 15.99
C THR A 189 9.36 21.15 17.42
N SER A 190 8.07 21.42 17.63
CA SER A 190 7.45 21.65 18.94
C SER A 190 7.19 20.36 19.74
N GLY A 191 8.09 19.38 19.66
CA GLY A 191 7.99 18.11 20.36
C GLY A 191 8.29 16.91 19.47
N LEU A 192 7.81 15.74 19.90
CA LEU A 192 7.88 14.52 19.10
C LEU A 192 6.86 14.58 17.95
N ASP A 193 7.21 14.03 16.80
CA ASP A 193 6.28 13.91 15.66
C ASP A 193 5.30 12.74 15.88
N ILE A 194 4.36 12.92 16.80
CA ILE A 194 3.44 11.86 17.28
C ILE A 194 2.58 11.29 16.15
N LYS A 195 2.25 12.09 15.12
CA LYS A 195 1.45 11.63 13.97
C LYS A 195 2.07 10.40 13.29
N GLN A 196 3.40 10.30 13.31
CA GLN A 196 4.15 9.21 12.70
C GLN A 196 3.83 7.84 13.32
N LEU A 197 3.39 7.80 14.58
CA LEU A 197 3.03 6.55 15.23
C LEU A 197 1.79 5.90 14.62
N PHE A 198 0.86 6.70 14.08
CA PHE A 198 -0.42 6.22 13.54
C PHE A 198 -0.35 5.80 12.08
N ILE A 199 0.58 6.39 11.32
CA ILE A 199 0.82 6.02 9.92
C ILE A 199 1.49 4.63 9.91
N GLY A 200 0.91 3.66 9.24
CA GLY A 200 1.37 2.26 9.26
C GLY A 200 0.96 1.45 10.50
N ALA A 201 0.12 1.99 11.39
CA ALA A 201 -0.34 1.28 12.60
C ALA A 201 -1.49 0.30 12.35
N GLU A 202 -2.09 0.32 11.15
CA GLU A 202 -3.21 -0.54 10.75
C GLU A 202 -4.41 -0.45 11.70
N GLY A 203 -4.72 0.76 12.20
CA GLY A 203 -5.84 0.99 13.12
C GLY A 203 -5.65 0.43 14.53
N GLN A 204 -4.47 -0.11 14.86
CA GLN A 204 -4.21 -0.70 16.17
C GLN A 204 -3.89 0.33 17.26
N LEU A 205 -3.63 1.59 16.94
CA LEU A 205 -3.32 2.62 17.95
C LEU A 205 -4.44 3.67 18.12
N GLY A 206 -5.44 3.66 17.23
CA GLY A 206 -6.51 4.64 17.18
C GLY A 206 -7.15 4.69 15.79
N VAL A 207 -8.10 5.59 15.62
CA VAL A 207 -8.85 5.81 14.37
C VAL A 207 -8.48 7.17 13.80
N ILE A 208 -7.88 7.18 12.61
CA ILE A 208 -7.63 8.42 11.87
C ILE A 208 -8.97 8.91 11.29
N THR A 209 -9.36 10.15 11.58
CA THR A 209 -10.63 10.75 11.12
C THR A 209 -10.45 11.84 10.07
N ALA A 210 -9.28 12.49 10.03
CA ALA A 210 -8.89 13.45 9.00
C ALA A 210 -7.38 13.58 8.88
N ALA A 211 -6.92 14.15 7.77
CA ALA A 211 -5.51 14.39 7.50
C ALA A 211 -5.30 15.66 6.69
N THR A 212 -4.18 16.35 6.93
CA THR A 212 -3.65 17.40 6.05
C THR A 212 -2.53 16.81 5.21
N LEU A 213 -2.73 16.79 3.89
CA LEU A 213 -1.88 16.15 2.90
C LEU A 213 -1.11 17.20 2.09
N ARG A 214 0.09 16.84 1.65
CA ARG A 214 0.92 17.65 0.75
C ARG A 214 0.42 17.53 -0.69
N LEU A 215 0.26 18.68 -1.35
CA LEU A 215 0.06 18.80 -2.78
C LEU A 215 1.38 19.17 -3.49
N PHE A 216 1.39 18.96 -4.80
CA PHE A 216 2.51 19.28 -5.69
C PHE A 216 2.01 20.02 -6.93
N PRO A 217 2.89 20.73 -7.65
CA PRO A 217 2.59 21.20 -9.00
C PRO A 217 2.27 20.02 -9.92
N ARG A 218 1.35 20.24 -10.88
CA ARG A 218 1.09 19.24 -11.92
C ARG A 218 2.25 19.25 -12.92
N PRO A 219 2.84 18.09 -13.27
CA PRO A 219 3.80 18.04 -14.36
C PRO A 219 3.10 18.39 -15.68
N SER A 220 3.77 19.17 -16.52
CA SER A 220 3.30 19.55 -17.86
C SER A 220 4.07 18.87 -18.98
N ALA A 221 5.13 18.13 -18.64
CA ALA A 221 5.96 17.38 -19.57
C ALA A 221 6.17 15.98 -19.02
N ARG A 222 5.99 14.95 -19.85
CA ARG A 222 6.32 13.57 -19.51
C ARG A 222 7.07 12.87 -20.64
N ALA A 223 7.97 11.97 -20.28
CA ALA A 223 8.56 11.04 -21.22
C ALA A 223 8.52 9.64 -20.62
N THR A 224 8.03 8.65 -21.38
CA THR A 224 7.83 7.29 -20.89
C THR A 224 8.42 6.30 -21.86
N ALA A 225 9.20 5.35 -21.35
CA ALA A 225 9.85 4.35 -22.18
C ALA A 225 9.70 2.95 -21.61
N TRP A 226 9.61 1.99 -22.54
CA TRP A 226 9.75 0.57 -22.29
C TRP A 226 11.08 0.10 -22.87
N LEU A 227 12.00 -0.37 -22.02
CA LEU A 227 13.36 -0.74 -22.41
C LEU A 227 13.64 -2.21 -22.10
N GLY A 228 14.38 -2.89 -22.99
CA GLY A 228 14.90 -4.23 -22.74
C GLY A 228 16.29 -4.18 -22.09
N VAL A 229 16.52 -5.01 -21.09
CA VAL A 229 17.84 -5.19 -20.46
C VAL A 229 18.15 -6.68 -20.27
N ALA A 230 19.45 -7.01 -20.31
CA ALA A 230 19.90 -8.40 -20.27
C ALA A 230 19.71 -9.04 -18.88
N ASP A 231 19.87 -8.25 -17.83
CA ASP A 231 19.77 -8.71 -16.45
C ASP A 231 19.40 -7.59 -15.46
N SER A 232 19.09 -8.00 -14.23
CA SER A 232 18.79 -7.06 -13.13
C SER A 232 19.97 -6.18 -12.71
N GLN A 233 21.22 -6.58 -12.98
CA GLN A 233 22.41 -5.78 -12.67
C GLN A 233 22.50 -4.57 -13.61
N GLN A 234 22.26 -4.77 -14.90
CA GLN A 234 22.16 -3.71 -15.89
C GLN A 234 21.00 -2.76 -15.55
N ALA A 235 19.82 -3.30 -15.21
CA ALA A 235 18.68 -2.51 -14.76
C ALA A 235 19.03 -1.53 -13.63
N ILE A 236 19.62 -2.03 -12.54
CA ILE A 236 19.98 -1.19 -11.39
C ILE A 236 21.16 -0.24 -11.70
N GLY A 237 22.05 -0.63 -12.62
CA GLY A 237 23.05 0.27 -13.19
C GLY A 237 22.41 1.50 -13.84
N TYR A 238 21.40 1.29 -14.69
CA TYR A 238 20.65 2.37 -15.35
C TYR A 238 19.88 3.25 -14.36
N LEU A 239 19.31 2.68 -13.29
CA LEU A 239 18.67 3.50 -12.24
C LEU A 239 19.62 4.57 -11.68
N SER A 240 20.90 4.22 -11.45
CA SER A 240 21.89 5.16 -10.93
C SER A 240 22.25 6.25 -11.94
N LEU A 241 22.41 5.88 -13.21
CA LEU A 241 22.71 6.81 -14.30
C LEU A 241 21.53 7.77 -14.58
N LEU A 242 20.30 7.27 -14.55
CA LEU A 242 19.09 8.08 -14.69
C LEU A 242 18.94 9.06 -13.53
N LYS A 243 19.17 8.61 -12.29
CA LYS A 243 19.20 9.49 -11.11
C LYS A 243 20.25 10.59 -11.26
N ALA A 244 21.43 10.29 -11.81
CA ALA A 244 22.48 11.28 -12.05
C ALA A 244 22.10 12.29 -13.15
N ARG A 245 21.43 11.84 -14.22
CA ARG A 245 21.07 12.68 -15.38
C ARG A 245 19.80 13.51 -15.17
N PHE A 246 18.76 12.90 -14.59
CA PHE A 246 17.41 13.46 -14.51
C PHE A 246 17.02 13.85 -13.09
N GLY A 247 17.68 13.27 -12.08
CA GLY A 247 17.41 13.53 -10.66
C GLY A 247 15.93 13.34 -10.34
N ASP A 248 15.37 14.37 -9.72
CA ASP A 248 13.97 14.51 -9.34
C ASP A 248 12.95 14.39 -10.48
N ARG A 249 13.39 14.40 -11.74
CA ARG A 249 12.48 14.18 -12.88
C ARG A 249 12.16 12.71 -13.09
N LEU A 250 12.97 11.78 -12.55
CA LEU A 250 12.68 10.36 -12.58
C LEU A 250 11.56 10.04 -11.59
N THR A 251 10.35 9.80 -12.09
CA THR A 251 9.15 9.60 -11.26
C THR A 251 8.77 8.15 -11.09
N ALA A 252 9.09 7.30 -12.06
CA ALA A 252 8.89 5.86 -11.99
C ALA A 252 10.06 5.08 -12.57
N PHE A 253 10.36 3.94 -11.97
CA PHE A 253 11.35 2.99 -12.46
C PHE A 253 10.91 1.58 -12.05
N GLU A 254 10.23 0.92 -12.97
CA GLU A 254 9.68 -0.41 -12.77
C GLU A 254 10.57 -1.46 -13.42
N LEU A 255 10.75 -2.59 -12.73
CA LEU A 255 11.46 -3.76 -13.24
C LEU A 255 10.46 -4.89 -13.48
N ILE A 256 10.55 -5.58 -14.63
CA ILE A 256 9.60 -6.62 -15.03
C ILE A 256 10.36 -7.80 -15.64
N GLU A 257 10.26 -8.98 -15.03
CA GLU A 257 10.90 -10.21 -15.50
C GLU A 257 10.22 -10.79 -16.76
N GLU A 258 10.97 -11.55 -17.56
CA GLU A 258 10.49 -12.18 -18.81
C GLU A 258 9.21 -13.00 -18.62
N GLY A 259 9.14 -13.82 -17.58
CA GLY A 259 7.96 -14.61 -17.23
C GLY A 259 6.69 -13.75 -17.09
N CYS A 260 6.78 -12.59 -16.46
CA CYS A 260 5.67 -11.64 -16.37
C CYS A 260 5.25 -11.10 -17.75
N GLN A 261 6.21 -10.77 -18.62
CA GLN A 261 5.94 -10.32 -19.99
C GLN A 261 5.23 -11.39 -20.82
N ARG A 262 5.67 -12.65 -20.71
CA ARG A 262 5.05 -13.79 -21.38
C ARG A 262 3.64 -14.07 -20.89
N LEU A 263 3.35 -13.81 -19.61
CA LEU A 263 2.00 -13.92 -19.08
C LEU A 263 1.08 -12.85 -19.68
N LEU A 264 1.55 -11.61 -19.80
CA LEU A 264 0.79 -10.55 -20.48
C LEU A 264 0.48 -10.94 -21.94
N GLU A 265 1.48 -11.41 -22.69
CA GLU A 265 1.30 -11.86 -24.09
C GLU A 265 0.26 -12.98 -24.18
N LYS A 266 0.35 -13.99 -23.31
CA LYS A 266 -0.60 -15.12 -23.24
C LYS A 266 -2.03 -14.67 -23.01
N HIS A 267 -2.23 -13.61 -22.24
CA HIS A 267 -3.55 -13.03 -21.92
C HIS A 267 -3.98 -11.91 -22.86
N GLY A 268 -3.36 -11.79 -24.04
CA GLY A 268 -3.83 -10.96 -25.13
C GLY A 268 -3.33 -9.51 -25.11
N HIS A 269 -2.34 -9.19 -24.28
CA HIS A 269 -1.68 -7.89 -24.33
C HIS A 269 -0.66 -7.84 -25.48
N THR A 270 -0.60 -6.71 -26.17
CA THR A 270 0.43 -6.44 -27.18
C THR A 270 1.61 -5.73 -26.51
N LEU A 271 2.74 -6.43 -26.37
CA LEU A 271 3.98 -5.82 -25.88
C LEU A 271 4.80 -5.26 -27.06
N PRO A 272 5.63 -4.21 -26.84
CA PRO A 272 6.58 -3.76 -27.85
C PRO A 272 7.55 -4.87 -28.29
N PHE A 273 8.04 -5.63 -27.33
CA PHE A 273 8.90 -6.81 -27.48
C PHE A 273 8.97 -7.54 -26.12
N ILE A 274 9.57 -8.74 -26.11
CA ILE A 274 9.90 -9.48 -24.89
C ILE A 274 11.42 -9.54 -24.74
N ALA A 275 11.91 -9.18 -23.55
CA ALA A 275 13.32 -9.24 -23.17
C ALA A 275 13.50 -10.02 -21.85
N PRO A 276 14.71 -10.51 -21.52
CA PRO A 276 14.97 -11.17 -20.22
C PRO A 276 14.48 -10.34 -19.03
N TRP A 277 14.68 -9.02 -19.11
CA TRP A 277 14.09 -8.04 -18.20
C TRP A 277 13.63 -6.83 -19.01
N ALA A 278 12.51 -6.25 -18.60
CA ALA A 278 12.00 -4.99 -19.12
C ALA A 278 11.98 -3.92 -18.02
N LEU A 279 12.19 -2.67 -18.44
CA LEU A 279 12.06 -1.49 -17.62
C LEU A 279 10.91 -0.63 -18.14
N LEU A 280 10.01 -0.21 -17.25
CA LEU A 280 9.09 0.90 -17.52
C LEU A 280 9.57 2.12 -16.73
N ILE A 281 9.97 3.16 -17.45
CA ILE A 281 10.56 4.37 -16.89
C ILE A 281 9.65 5.54 -17.25
N GLU A 282 9.33 6.38 -16.27
CA GLU A 282 8.67 7.66 -16.51
C GLU A 282 9.51 8.81 -15.96
N LEU A 283 9.70 9.81 -16.80
CA LEU A 283 10.17 11.13 -16.42
C LEU A 283 8.98 12.08 -16.37
N SER A 284 8.94 12.97 -15.38
CA SER A 284 7.96 14.05 -15.30
C SER A 284 8.64 15.36 -14.92
N ASP A 285 8.26 16.44 -15.60
CA ASP A 285 8.80 17.78 -15.38
C ASP A 285 7.72 18.85 -15.60
N SER A 286 8.07 20.09 -15.29
CA SER A 286 7.39 21.29 -15.77
C SER A 286 8.13 21.87 -16.96
N GLY A 287 7.40 22.40 -17.95
CA GLY A 287 7.98 22.96 -19.16
C GLY A 287 7.58 22.18 -20.42
N ASP A 288 8.52 22.11 -21.37
CA ASP A 288 8.34 21.55 -22.70
C ASP A 288 8.59 20.04 -22.73
N GLU A 289 7.59 19.30 -23.19
CA GLU A 289 7.63 17.84 -23.30
C GLU A 289 8.62 17.34 -24.36
N ALA A 290 8.79 18.08 -25.46
CA ALA A 290 9.72 17.70 -26.51
C ALA A 290 11.16 17.75 -26.00
N LEU A 291 11.52 18.80 -25.24
CA LEU A 291 12.87 18.93 -24.66
C LEU A 291 13.17 17.82 -23.64
N LEU A 292 12.18 17.40 -22.85
CA LEU A 292 12.35 16.28 -21.92
C LEU A 292 12.54 14.95 -22.67
N THR A 293 11.76 14.75 -23.73
CA THR A 293 11.85 13.56 -24.59
C THR A 293 13.18 13.49 -25.33
N ASP A 294 13.64 14.59 -25.94
CA ASP A 294 14.93 14.69 -26.61
C ASP A 294 16.08 14.38 -25.64
N ALA A 295 16.05 14.96 -24.45
CA ALA A 295 17.06 14.67 -23.42
C ALA A 295 17.07 13.19 -22.99
N PHE A 296 15.91 12.52 -23.02
CA PHE A 296 15.81 11.09 -22.72
C PHE A 296 16.34 10.23 -23.89
N VAL A 297 16.02 10.59 -25.13
CA VAL A 297 16.58 9.96 -26.34
C VAL A 297 18.10 10.07 -26.39
N ASP A 298 18.64 11.25 -26.09
CA ASP A 298 20.09 11.48 -26.01
C ASP A 298 20.72 10.53 -24.99
N TRP A 299 20.13 10.44 -23.79
CA TRP A 299 20.61 9.53 -22.74
C TRP A 299 20.56 8.06 -23.17
N LEU A 300 19.49 7.63 -23.84
CA LEU A 300 19.37 6.26 -24.36
C LEU A 300 20.43 5.96 -25.41
N THR A 301 20.74 6.93 -26.27
CA THR A 301 21.78 6.84 -27.29
C THR A 301 23.16 6.70 -26.65
N GLU A 302 23.45 7.46 -25.58
CA GLU A 302 24.69 7.35 -24.81
C GLU A 302 24.88 5.97 -24.14
N GLN A 303 23.79 5.22 -23.91
CA GLN A 303 23.85 3.87 -23.34
C GLN A 303 23.91 2.77 -24.40
N ASP A 304 24.07 3.12 -25.69
CA ASP A 304 24.00 2.18 -26.82
C ASP A 304 22.72 1.32 -26.78
N MET A 305 21.59 1.91 -26.36
CA MET A 305 20.33 1.18 -26.20
C MET A 305 19.79 0.71 -27.57
N VAL A 306 19.67 -0.60 -27.74
CA VAL A 306 19.21 -1.21 -29.00
C VAL A 306 17.71 -1.50 -28.98
N ASP A 307 17.17 -1.99 -27.86
CA ASP A 307 15.77 -2.40 -27.73
C ASP A 307 15.02 -1.47 -26.77
N GLY A 308 14.37 -0.44 -27.31
CA GLY A 308 13.58 0.52 -26.53
C GLY A 308 12.47 1.18 -27.34
N VAL A 309 11.33 1.41 -26.70
CA VAL A 309 10.21 2.18 -27.25
C VAL A 309 9.90 3.35 -26.33
N ILE A 310 9.82 4.55 -26.89
CA ILE A 310 9.39 5.77 -26.19
C ILE A 310 7.99 6.12 -26.68
N ALA A 311 7.06 6.31 -25.76
CA ALA A 311 5.70 6.74 -26.08
C ALA A 311 5.71 8.11 -26.77
N GLN A 312 5.04 8.22 -27.92
CA GLN A 312 4.90 9.43 -28.73
C GLN A 312 3.55 10.14 -28.49
N SER A 313 2.70 9.57 -27.64
CA SER A 313 1.41 10.14 -27.28
C SER A 313 0.94 9.66 -25.90
N GLU A 314 -0.02 10.36 -25.32
CA GLU A 314 -0.66 9.96 -24.07
C GLU A 314 -1.32 8.57 -24.17
N ALA A 315 -1.87 8.21 -25.34
CA ALA A 315 -2.48 6.91 -25.54
C ALA A 315 -1.43 5.77 -25.49
N GLU A 316 -0.26 5.99 -26.10
CA GLU A 316 0.86 5.04 -26.01
C GLU A 316 1.43 4.97 -24.60
N ARG A 317 1.55 6.12 -23.91
CA ARG A 317 1.99 6.18 -22.51
C ARG A 317 1.11 5.31 -21.61
N LEU A 318 -0.22 5.50 -21.70
CA LEU A 318 -1.19 4.73 -20.95
C LEU A 318 -1.17 3.24 -21.33
N ALA A 319 -0.95 2.91 -22.60
CA ALA A 319 -0.81 1.53 -23.04
C ALA A 319 0.41 0.84 -22.40
N LEU A 320 1.55 1.51 -22.28
CA LEU A 320 2.74 0.99 -21.60
C LEU A 320 2.51 0.80 -20.09
N TRP A 321 1.88 1.78 -19.44
CA TRP A 321 1.54 1.67 -18.01
C TRP A 321 0.59 0.52 -17.72
N ARG A 322 -0.40 0.33 -18.60
CA ARG A 322 -1.35 -0.77 -18.48
C ARG A 322 -0.67 -2.14 -18.49
N LEU A 323 0.39 -2.33 -19.29
CA LEU A 323 1.18 -3.57 -19.26
C LEU A 323 1.70 -3.87 -17.85
N ARG A 324 2.20 -2.85 -17.14
CA ARG A 324 2.72 -2.99 -15.77
C ARG A 324 1.63 -3.20 -14.73
N GLU A 325 0.50 -2.50 -14.85
CA GLU A 325 -0.61 -2.58 -13.90
C GLU A 325 -1.34 -3.92 -13.99
N ASP A 326 -1.51 -4.46 -15.20
CA ASP A 326 -2.29 -5.68 -15.44
C ASP A 326 -1.54 -6.97 -15.04
N ILE A 327 -0.23 -6.90 -14.70
CA ILE A 327 0.58 -8.08 -14.29
C ILE A 327 -0.08 -8.84 -13.13
N SER A 328 -0.59 -8.11 -12.13
CA SER A 328 -1.23 -8.73 -10.96
C SER A 328 -2.53 -9.45 -11.31
N GLU A 329 -3.28 -8.91 -12.28
CA GLU A 329 -4.52 -9.51 -12.77
C GLU A 329 -4.22 -10.75 -13.60
N VAL A 330 -3.33 -10.68 -14.59
CA VAL A 330 -3.00 -11.84 -15.42
C VAL A 330 -2.39 -12.98 -14.60
N GLN A 331 -1.60 -12.66 -13.57
CA GLN A 331 -1.11 -13.68 -12.63
C GLN A 331 -2.25 -14.36 -11.87
N ARG A 332 -3.30 -13.62 -11.48
CA ARG A 332 -4.49 -14.22 -10.84
C ARG A 332 -5.21 -15.17 -11.78
N LEU A 333 -5.25 -14.87 -13.08
CA LEU A 333 -5.85 -15.75 -14.10
C LEU A 333 -5.07 -17.06 -14.30
N GLU A 334 -3.77 -17.09 -13.98
CA GLU A 334 -2.94 -18.31 -14.00
C GLU A 334 -3.15 -19.23 -12.79
N GLY A 335 -4.00 -18.83 -11.83
CA GLY A 335 -4.36 -19.64 -10.68
C GLY A 335 -3.66 -19.23 -9.38
N ALA A 336 -3.41 -20.21 -8.52
CA ALA A 336 -2.85 -19.96 -7.18
C ALA A 336 -1.42 -19.40 -7.27
N SER A 337 -1.11 -18.47 -6.37
CA SER A 337 0.22 -17.87 -6.27
C SER A 337 0.52 -17.52 -4.81
N ILE A 338 1.72 -17.88 -4.35
CA ILE A 338 2.24 -17.43 -3.06
C ILE A 338 2.83 -16.04 -3.29
N LYS A 339 2.24 -15.03 -2.65
CA LYS A 339 2.56 -13.63 -2.92
C LYS A 339 3.50 -13.02 -1.89
N HIS A 340 4.55 -12.37 -2.36
CA HIS A 340 5.50 -11.62 -1.54
C HIS A 340 5.56 -10.18 -2.01
N ASP A 341 5.32 -9.27 -1.09
CA ASP A 341 5.49 -7.82 -1.24
C ASP A 341 6.61 -7.42 -0.28
N ILE A 342 7.81 -7.23 -0.83
CA ILE A 342 9.07 -7.15 -0.09
C ILE A 342 9.87 -5.92 -0.51
N GLY A 343 10.62 -5.37 0.42
CA GLY A 343 11.55 -4.27 0.15
C GLY A 343 12.98 -4.72 0.40
N VAL A 344 13.90 -4.37 -0.48
CA VAL A 344 15.36 -4.49 -0.26
C VAL A 344 16.03 -3.20 -0.73
N PRO A 345 17.23 -2.85 -0.24
CA PRO A 345 17.99 -1.76 -0.84
C PRO A 345 18.10 -1.98 -2.35
N ALA A 346 17.82 -0.95 -3.17
CA ALA A 346 17.80 -1.09 -4.63
C ALA A 346 19.14 -1.65 -5.18
N SER A 347 20.26 -1.30 -4.55
CA SER A 347 21.60 -1.82 -4.86
C SER A 347 21.77 -3.34 -4.61
N LEU A 348 20.90 -3.96 -3.81
CA LEU A 348 20.92 -5.38 -3.48
C LEU A 348 19.85 -6.19 -4.23
N ILE A 349 18.99 -5.55 -5.03
CA ILE A 349 17.99 -6.24 -5.86
C ILE A 349 18.62 -7.37 -6.70
N PRO A 350 19.73 -7.15 -7.44
CA PRO A 350 20.28 -8.19 -8.29
C PRO A 350 20.77 -9.40 -7.49
N ALA A 351 21.51 -9.13 -6.41
CA ALA A 351 22.02 -10.18 -5.51
C ALA A 351 20.88 -10.97 -4.86
N PHE A 352 19.80 -10.30 -4.43
CA PHE A 352 18.61 -10.93 -3.87
C PHE A 352 17.93 -11.85 -4.89
N ILE A 353 17.66 -11.36 -6.12
CA ILE A 353 17.00 -12.13 -7.17
C ILE A 353 17.79 -13.40 -7.49
N THR A 354 19.11 -13.28 -7.66
CA THR A 354 19.99 -14.42 -7.97
C THR A 354 20.03 -15.43 -6.83
N ALA A 355 20.29 -15.00 -5.60
CA ALA A 355 20.46 -15.91 -4.47
C ALA A 355 19.15 -16.61 -4.07
N CYS A 356 18.05 -15.85 -3.98
CA CYS A 356 16.74 -16.37 -3.63
C CYS A 356 16.21 -17.32 -4.72
N GLY A 357 16.32 -16.91 -5.99
CA GLY A 357 15.89 -17.71 -7.13
C GLY A 357 16.64 -19.05 -7.22
N ALA A 358 17.95 -19.06 -6.99
CA ALA A 358 18.76 -20.27 -7.02
C ALA A 358 18.33 -21.29 -5.93
N GLU A 359 18.06 -20.82 -4.71
CA GLU A 359 17.64 -21.70 -3.63
C GLU A 359 16.20 -22.20 -3.80
N LEU A 360 15.29 -21.34 -4.27
CA LEU A 360 13.93 -21.76 -4.60
C LEU A 360 13.95 -22.83 -5.71
N ALA A 361 14.74 -22.64 -6.76
CA ALA A 361 14.86 -23.63 -7.84
C ALA A 361 15.48 -24.96 -7.36
N ALA A 362 16.45 -24.91 -6.44
CA ALA A 362 17.05 -26.11 -5.86
C ALA A 362 16.09 -26.87 -4.92
N THR A 363 15.27 -26.14 -4.16
CA THR A 363 14.31 -26.72 -3.20
C THR A 363 13.04 -27.21 -3.89
N PHE A 364 12.59 -26.51 -4.93
CA PHE A 364 11.35 -26.75 -5.65
C PHE A 364 11.63 -26.91 -7.15
N PRO A 365 11.97 -28.13 -7.62
CA PRO A 365 12.17 -28.38 -9.04
C PRO A 365 10.91 -28.06 -9.85
N GLY A 366 11.00 -27.05 -10.72
CA GLY A 366 9.83 -26.50 -11.43
C GLY A 366 9.28 -25.21 -10.82
N CYS A 367 10.01 -24.59 -9.89
CA CYS A 367 9.68 -23.28 -9.35
C CYS A 367 9.55 -22.25 -10.48
N ARG A 368 8.47 -21.47 -10.45
CA ARG A 368 8.28 -20.31 -11.33
C ARG A 368 8.04 -19.07 -10.49
N VAL A 369 9.05 -18.22 -10.46
CA VAL A 369 8.97 -16.89 -9.84
C VAL A 369 8.43 -15.92 -10.89
N ALA A 370 7.48 -15.09 -10.49
CA ALA A 370 7.03 -13.92 -11.24
C ALA A 370 7.49 -12.68 -10.46
N CYS A 371 8.57 -12.06 -10.94
CA CYS A 371 9.26 -10.95 -10.28
C CYS A 371 9.03 -9.64 -11.04
N PHE A 372 8.39 -8.68 -10.39
CA PHE A 372 8.21 -7.33 -10.93
C PHE A 372 8.04 -6.32 -9.79
N GLY A 373 8.23 -5.03 -10.03
CA GLY A 373 7.94 -4.02 -9.01
C GLY A 373 8.69 -2.71 -9.17
N HIS A 374 8.54 -1.87 -8.15
CA HIS A 374 9.09 -0.52 -8.04
C HIS A 374 10.59 -0.57 -7.69
N ALA A 375 11.43 -0.99 -8.64
CA ALA A 375 12.86 -1.14 -8.40
C ALA A 375 13.56 0.19 -8.03
N GLY A 376 12.96 1.33 -8.40
CA GLY A 376 13.44 2.66 -8.04
C GLY A 376 13.56 2.92 -6.53
N ASP A 377 12.60 2.41 -5.76
CA ASP A 377 12.50 2.54 -4.30
C ASP A 377 12.81 1.25 -3.54
N GLY A 378 13.12 0.16 -4.26
CA GLY A 378 13.56 -1.10 -3.67
C GLY A 378 12.45 -2.11 -3.41
N ASN A 379 11.20 -1.83 -3.82
CA ASN A 379 10.08 -2.76 -3.68
C ASN A 379 10.02 -3.78 -4.82
N LEU A 380 9.80 -5.05 -4.47
CA LEU A 380 9.54 -6.15 -5.40
C LEU A 380 8.27 -6.92 -5.01
N HIS A 381 7.42 -7.17 -6.01
CA HIS A 381 6.46 -8.26 -5.98
C HIS A 381 7.16 -9.54 -6.46
N TYR A 382 7.59 -10.38 -5.50
CA TYR A 382 8.40 -11.57 -5.75
C TYR A 382 7.56 -12.84 -5.57
N ASN A 383 6.64 -13.07 -6.49
CA ASN A 383 5.59 -14.08 -6.31
C ASN A 383 6.03 -15.46 -6.81
N VAL A 384 5.66 -16.54 -6.12
CA VAL A 384 5.89 -17.92 -6.56
C VAL A 384 4.60 -18.51 -7.07
N SER A 385 4.52 -18.72 -8.38
CA SER A 385 3.33 -19.26 -9.05
C SER A 385 3.37 -20.77 -9.19
N HIS A 386 4.55 -21.39 -9.21
CA HIS A 386 4.71 -22.84 -9.22
C HIS A 386 5.80 -23.26 -8.24
N THR A 387 5.66 -24.43 -7.63
CA THR A 387 6.73 -25.13 -6.89
C THR A 387 7.03 -26.52 -7.47
N ARG A 388 6.29 -26.92 -8.51
CA ARG A 388 6.40 -28.20 -9.22
C ARG A 388 5.70 -28.07 -10.60
N PRO A 389 6.02 -28.96 -11.57
CA PRO A 389 5.50 -28.84 -12.93
C PRO A 389 3.97 -28.84 -13.06
N ASP A 390 3.27 -29.62 -12.24
CA ASP A 390 1.80 -29.72 -12.23
C ASP A 390 1.11 -28.67 -11.34
N ASN A 391 1.91 -27.95 -10.54
CA ASN A 391 1.47 -26.97 -9.54
C ASN A 391 0.39 -27.47 -8.56
N ALA A 392 0.36 -28.78 -8.29
CA ALA A 392 -0.63 -29.34 -7.37
C ALA A 392 -0.37 -28.84 -5.94
N ALA A 393 -1.44 -28.42 -5.26
CA ALA A 393 -1.40 -28.01 -3.85
C ALA A 393 -0.28 -27.01 -3.50
N LEU A 394 -0.14 -25.94 -4.29
CA LEU A 394 0.90 -24.91 -4.11
C LEU A 394 1.00 -24.38 -2.67
N PHE A 395 -0.13 -24.19 -1.99
CA PHE A 395 -0.15 -23.63 -0.63
C PHE A 395 0.40 -24.57 0.45
N ASP A 396 0.55 -25.86 0.17
CA ASP A 396 1.24 -26.78 1.10
C ASP A 396 2.71 -26.40 1.26
N ASP A 397 3.30 -25.77 0.24
CA ASP A 397 4.68 -25.28 0.23
C ASP A 397 4.83 -23.84 0.75
N GLU A 398 3.72 -23.13 1.04
CA GLU A 398 3.73 -21.69 1.35
C GLU A 398 4.67 -21.36 2.52
N ALA A 399 4.69 -22.17 3.57
CA ALA A 399 5.55 -21.94 4.73
C ALA A 399 7.04 -22.03 4.37
N ALA A 400 7.43 -23.03 3.57
CA ALA A 400 8.82 -23.25 3.17
C ALA A 400 9.28 -22.20 2.16
N VAL A 401 8.42 -21.83 1.20
CA VAL A 401 8.69 -20.72 0.27
C VAL A 401 8.85 -19.40 1.04
N ASN A 402 7.94 -19.09 1.96
CA ASN A 402 8.02 -17.88 2.79
C ASN A 402 9.31 -17.85 3.61
N GLU A 403 9.72 -18.97 4.20
CA GLU A 403 10.96 -19.06 4.97
C GLU A 403 12.18 -18.72 4.10
N ILE A 404 12.28 -19.28 2.90
CA ILE A 404 13.39 -19.01 1.97
C ILE A 404 13.40 -17.52 1.58
N VAL A 405 12.28 -17.01 1.09
CA VAL A 405 12.18 -15.62 0.61
C VAL A 405 12.48 -14.64 1.73
N TYR A 406 11.82 -14.78 2.89
CA TYR A 406 12.00 -13.83 3.99
C TYR A 406 13.38 -13.90 4.64
N ARG A 407 14.02 -15.07 4.66
CA ARG A 407 15.42 -15.17 5.11
C ARG A 407 16.37 -14.42 4.18
N HIS A 408 16.17 -14.51 2.86
CA HIS A 408 16.96 -13.72 1.89
C HIS A 408 16.68 -12.22 2.01
N VAL A 409 15.43 -11.82 2.22
CA VAL A 409 15.08 -10.41 2.51
C VAL A 409 15.80 -9.92 3.77
N ALA A 410 15.77 -10.70 4.85
CA ALA A 410 16.44 -10.35 6.10
C ALA A 410 17.96 -10.25 5.94
N ALA A 411 18.58 -11.11 5.11
CA ALA A 411 20.00 -11.06 4.79
C ALA A 411 20.39 -9.76 4.04
N CYS A 412 19.46 -9.16 3.30
CA CYS A 412 19.63 -7.85 2.68
C CYS A 412 19.26 -6.66 3.60
N HIS A 413 18.96 -6.91 4.88
CA HIS A 413 18.38 -5.92 5.79
C HIS A 413 17.10 -5.26 5.24
N GLY A 414 16.31 -6.04 4.49
CA GLY A 414 15.08 -5.60 3.85
C GLY A 414 13.83 -5.66 4.73
N SER A 415 12.69 -5.37 4.12
CA SER A 415 11.35 -5.45 4.71
C SER A 415 10.55 -6.60 4.10
N ILE A 416 9.88 -7.38 4.94
CA ILE A 416 8.95 -8.45 4.51
C ILE A 416 7.55 -7.91 4.11
N ALA A 417 7.33 -6.61 4.28
CA ALA A 417 6.10 -5.90 3.96
C ALA A 417 6.47 -4.48 3.52
N ALA A 418 6.68 -4.29 2.21
CA ALA A 418 7.03 -2.99 1.65
C ALA A 418 5.84 -2.02 1.67
N GLU A 419 4.68 -2.47 1.21
CA GLU A 419 3.50 -1.60 1.01
C GLU A 419 2.24 -2.14 1.68
N HIS A 420 2.00 -3.46 1.60
CA HIS A 420 0.72 -4.05 2.00
C HIS A 420 0.49 -4.11 3.52
N GLY A 421 1.51 -3.82 4.31
CA GLY A 421 1.49 -3.99 5.77
C GLY A 421 1.60 -5.45 6.21
N VAL A 422 1.35 -5.69 7.49
CA VAL A 422 1.57 -6.96 8.17
C VAL A 422 0.24 -7.69 8.43
N GLY A 423 -0.75 -6.99 8.95
CA GLY A 423 -2.09 -7.52 9.22
C GLY A 423 -2.09 -8.81 10.05
N GLN A 424 -2.99 -9.72 9.67
CA GLN A 424 -3.03 -11.09 10.20
C GLN A 424 -1.98 -11.98 9.52
N LEU A 425 -1.67 -11.68 8.26
CA LEU A 425 -0.90 -12.57 7.39
C LEU A 425 0.57 -12.72 7.79
N LYS A 426 1.20 -11.62 8.22
CA LYS A 426 2.68 -11.57 8.39
C LYS A 426 3.14 -11.42 9.84
N GLY A 427 2.24 -11.49 10.82
CA GLY A 427 2.57 -11.25 12.25
C GLY A 427 3.70 -12.15 12.77
N GLN A 428 3.65 -13.45 12.49
CA GLN A 428 4.69 -14.41 12.90
C GLN A 428 6.04 -14.14 12.21
N TRP A 429 6.01 -13.70 10.96
CA TRP A 429 7.21 -13.39 10.18
C TRP A 429 7.86 -12.10 10.68
N LEU A 430 7.05 -11.10 11.02
CA LEU A 430 7.52 -9.88 11.65
C LEU A 430 8.18 -10.21 13.00
N ALA A 431 7.57 -11.06 13.82
CA ALA A 431 8.12 -11.50 15.09
C ALA A 431 9.48 -12.20 14.96
N ARG A 432 9.69 -12.92 13.84
CA ARG A 432 10.94 -13.65 13.56
C ARG A 432 12.07 -12.75 13.07
N TYR A 433 11.78 -11.79 12.19
CA TYR A 433 12.82 -11.05 11.45
C TYR A 433 13.00 -9.60 11.89
N LYS A 434 12.04 -9.01 12.62
CA LYS A 434 12.18 -7.64 13.14
C LYS A 434 13.07 -7.63 14.39
N ASP A 435 13.78 -6.54 14.58
CA ASP A 435 14.54 -6.32 15.81
C ASP A 435 13.63 -6.48 17.06
N PRO A 436 14.02 -7.33 18.04
CA PRO A 436 13.18 -7.62 19.19
C PRO A 436 12.92 -6.40 20.08
N VAL A 437 13.89 -5.48 20.20
CA VAL A 437 13.73 -4.25 21.00
C VAL A 437 12.75 -3.29 20.32
N ALA A 438 12.81 -3.17 19.00
CA ALA A 438 11.83 -2.41 18.22
C ALA A 438 10.42 -2.98 18.39
N LEU A 439 10.24 -4.31 18.32
CA LEU A 439 8.95 -4.95 18.57
C LEU A 439 8.44 -4.74 19.99
N GLU A 440 9.31 -4.86 21.00
CA GLU A 440 8.95 -4.58 22.39
C GLU A 440 8.48 -3.13 22.56
N THR A 441 9.20 -2.18 21.95
CA THR A 441 8.86 -0.75 21.98
C THR A 441 7.50 -0.49 21.33
N MET A 442 7.25 -1.09 20.15
CA MET A 442 5.96 -0.99 19.47
C MET A 442 4.81 -1.54 20.33
N ARG A 443 5.02 -2.68 20.99
CA ARG A 443 4.04 -3.26 21.94
C ARG A 443 3.84 -2.40 23.19
N ALA A 444 4.89 -1.75 23.68
CA ALA A 444 4.79 -0.80 24.79
C ALA A 444 3.92 0.41 24.41
N LEU A 445 4.13 0.98 23.22
CA LEU A 445 3.28 2.05 22.69
C LEU A 445 1.81 1.62 22.56
N LYS A 446 1.57 0.41 22.05
CA LYS A 446 0.22 -0.18 21.98
C LYS A 446 -0.42 -0.27 23.37
N ARG A 447 0.28 -0.78 24.39
CA ARG A 447 -0.23 -0.85 25.76
C ARG A 447 -0.51 0.52 26.38
N THR A 448 0.26 1.54 26.02
CA THR A 448 0.06 2.91 26.50
C THR A 448 -1.19 3.56 25.88
N LEU A 449 -1.38 3.41 24.56
CA LEU A 449 -2.48 4.05 23.83
C LEU A 449 -3.79 3.25 23.88
N ASP A 450 -3.70 1.94 24.06
CA ASP A 450 -4.82 1.02 24.17
C ASP A 450 -4.53 -0.07 25.22
N PRO A 451 -4.60 0.28 26.51
CA PRO A 451 -4.26 -0.63 27.61
C PRO A 451 -5.20 -1.85 27.72
N LYS A 452 -6.39 -1.77 27.11
CA LYS A 452 -7.37 -2.86 27.08
C LYS A 452 -7.26 -3.75 25.84
N GLY A 453 -6.40 -3.40 24.88
CA GLY A 453 -6.22 -4.16 23.64
C GLY A 453 -7.47 -4.21 22.75
N LEU A 454 -8.31 -3.18 22.78
CA LEU A 454 -9.58 -3.13 22.06
C LEU A 454 -9.44 -2.71 20.59
N MET A 455 -8.40 -1.95 20.25
CA MET A 455 -8.21 -1.41 18.89
C MET A 455 -7.57 -2.44 17.97
N ASN A 456 -8.35 -2.91 16.99
CA ASN A 456 -8.01 -3.88 15.96
C ASN A 456 -7.23 -5.11 16.48
N PRO A 457 -7.81 -5.91 17.39
CA PRO A 457 -7.13 -7.07 17.98
C PRO A 457 -6.89 -8.18 16.96
N GLY A 458 -5.94 -9.07 17.27
CA GLY A 458 -5.58 -10.22 16.43
C GLY A 458 -4.74 -9.87 15.22
N LYS A 459 -4.13 -8.67 15.22
CA LYS A 459 -3.10 -8.26 14.26
C LYS A 459 -1.74 -8.25 14.98
N TRP A 460 -0.71 -7.72 14.32
CA TRP A 460 0.68 -7.92 14.73
C TRP A 460 1.11 -7.23 16.05
N LEU A 461 0.45 -6.16 16.51
CA LEU A 461 0.74 -5.54 17.82
C LEU A 461 0.04 -6.24 18.98
N THR A 462 -1.10 -6.88 18.70
CA THR A 462 -1.90 -7.65 19.65
C THR A 462 -2.21 -9.03 19.06
N PRO A 463 -1.17 -9.88 18.87
CA PRO A 463 -1.38 -11.25 18.45
C PRO A 463 -2.22 -11.99 19.51
N LEU A 464 -3.14 -12.83 19.05
CA LEU A 464 -4.01 -13.63 19.91
C LEU A 464 -3.25 -14.67 20.73
#